data_AF-A0A536M9H3-F1
#
_entry.id   AF-A0A536M9H3-F1
#
_cell.length_a   1.000
_cell.length_b   1.000
_cell.length_c   1.000
_cell.angle_alpha   90.00
_cell.angle_beta   90.00
_cell.angle_gamma   90.00
#
_symmetry.space_group_name_H-M   'P 1'
#
loop_
_entity.id
_entity.type
_entity.pdbx_description
1 polymer ?
#
loop_
_entity_poly.entity_id
_entity_poly.type
_entity_poly.pdbx_seq_one_letter_code
_entity_poly.pdbx_strand_id
1 'polypeptide(L)' 'MSKKITGYMCVFCGESIDSGGLDITSLVLITNWDGPEDRQQSQQFFAHFECLAKSFRPEVSRELDHLREEQND' A
#
# COMPACT_ATOMS: atom_id res chain seq x y z
N MET A 1 11.15 10.59 -26.31
CA MET A 1 11.13 9.17 -25.95
C MET A 1 10.30 9.02 -24.69
N SER A 2 9.12 8.40 -24.75
CA SER A 2 8.34 8.10 -23.54
C SER A 2 9.11 7.10 -22.69
N LYS A 3 9.47 7.50 -21.46
CA LYS A 3 10.06 6.62 -20.46
C LYS A 3 9.03 5.50 -20.21
N LYS A 4 9.34 4.28 -20.63
CA LYS A 4 8.55 3.09 -20.30
C LYS A 4 8.57 2.98 -18.77
N ILE A 5 7.42 3.14 -18.12
CA ILE A 5 7.29 2.91 -16.69
C ILE A 5 7.29 1.40 -16.50
N THR A 6 8.46 0.84 -16.16
CA THR A 6 8.60 -0.59 -15.81
C THR A 6 8.76 -0.66 -14.30
N GLY A 7 7.64 -0.66 -13.57
CA GLY A 7 7.63 -0.74 -12.11
C GLY A 7 6.32 -0.27 -11.50
N TYR A 8 6.05 -0.67 -10.25
CA TYR A 8 4.95 -0.11 -9.46
C TYR A 8 5.28 1.35 -9.12
N MET A 9 4.26 2.22 -9.11
CA MET A 9 4.39 3.61 -8.67
C MET A 9 3.67 3.79 -7.34
N CYS A 10 4.28 4.53 -6.42
CA CYS A 10 3.67 4.87 -5.16
C CYS A 10 2.57 5.92 -5.37
N VAL A 11 1.34 5.61 -4.94
CA VAL A 11 0.19 6.51 -5.06
C VAL A 11 0.33 7.80 -4.25
N PHE A 12 1.20 7.82 -3.24
CA PHE A 12 1.39 8.97 -2.36
C PHE A 12 2.49 9.92 -2.83
N CYS A 13 3.69 9.39 -3.13
CA CYS A 13 4.84 10.22 -3.51
C CYS A 13 5.08 10.30 -5.02
N GLY A 14 4.45 9.43 -5.82
CA GLY A 14 4.63 9.38 -7.28
C GLY A 14 5.93 8.73 -7.74
N GLU A 15 6.84 8.39 -6.83
CA GLU A 15 8.09 7.71 -7.17
C GLU A 15 7.88 6.21 -7.44
N SER A 16 8.80 5.61 -8.20
CA SER A 16 8.81 4.17 -8.42
C SER A 16 9.06 3.42 -7.12
N ILE A 17 8.40 2.29 -6.94
CA ILE A 17 8.68 1.38 -5.83
C ILE A 17 9.64 0.30 -6.34
N ASP A 18 10.77 0.17 -5.66
CA ASP A 18 11.74 -0.88 -5.96
C ASP A 18 11.21 -2.22 -5.44
N SER A 19 11.14 -3.22 -6.32
CA SER A 19 10.65 -4.56 -5.98
C SER A 19 11.70 -5.44 -5.28
N GLY A 20 12.90 -4.91 -5.04
CA GLY A 20 13.99 -5.62 -4.37
C GLY A 20 13.87 -5.74 -2.84
N GLY A 21 12.90 -5.10 -2.18
CA GLY A 21 12.77 -5.09 -0.71
C GLY A 21 11.32 -5.08 -0.19
N LEU A 22 11.19 -5.13 1.14
CA LEU A 22 9.92 -5.09 1.92
C LEU A 22 9.10 -3.80 1.78
N ASP A 23 9.48 -2.90 0.87
CA ASP A 23 8.95 -1.55 0.79
C ASP A 23 7.65 -1.46 -0.02
N ILE A 24 7.21 -2.54 -0.68
CA ILE A 24 5.93 -2.57 -1.39
C ILE A 24 4.80 -2.96 -0.44
N THR A 25 3.84 -2.05 -0.26
CA THR A 25 2.52 -2.37 0.29
C THR A 25 1.40 -2.01 -0.68
N SER A 26 0.20 -2.53 -0.46
CA SER A 26 -0.97 -2.20 -1.26
C SER A 26 -2.16 -1.75 -0.40
N LEU A 27 -2.81 -0.68 -0.85
CA LEU A 27 -4.08 -0.22 -0.32
C LEU A 27 -5.20 -0.68 -1.26
N VAL A 28 -6.14 -1.46 -0.73
CA VAL A 28 -7.33 -1.92 -1.47
C VAL A 28 -8.53 -1.10 -1.01
N LEU A 29 -9.13 -0.35 -1.94
CA LEU A 29 -10.38 0.38 -1.72
C LEU A 29 -11.53 -0.45 -2.27
N ILE A 30 -12.55 -0.70 -1.44
CA ILE A 30 -13.79 -1.38 -1.85
C ILE A 30 -14.96 -0.45 -1.55
N THR A 31 -15.67 -0.02 -2.59
CA THR A 31 -16.69 1.04 -2.50
C THR A 31 -18.07 0.54 -2.05
N ASN A 32 -18.31 -0.77 -2.13
CA ASN A 32 -19.57 -1.43 -1.77
C ASN A 32 -19.30 -2.68 -0.92
N TRP A 33 -18.49 -2.53 0.14
CA TRP A 33 -18.03 -3.62 1.01
C TRP A 33 -19.16 -4.46 1.61
N ASP A 34 -20.31 -3.85 1.92
CA ASP A 34 -21.47 -4.58 2.46
C ASP A 34 -22.19 -5.48 1.42
N GLY A 35 -21.81 -5.39 0.15
CA GLY A 35 -22.37 -6.20 -0.93
C GLY A 35 -21.76 -7.60 -1.03
N PRO A 36 -22.38 -8.51 -1.82
CA PRO A 36 -21.80 -9.82 -2.13
C PRO A 36 -20.38 -9.70 -2.68
N GLU A 37 -19.47 -10.56 -2.22
CA GLU A 37 -18.03 -10.49 -2.58
C GLU A 37 -17.78 -10.48 -4.09
N ASP A 38 -18.54 -11.28 -4.85
CA ASP A 38 -18.46 -11.38 -6.31
C ASP A 38 -18.90 -10.10 -7.05
N ARG A 39 -19.50 -9.15 -6.32
CA ARG A 39 -19.97 -7.85 -6.82
C ARG A 39 -19.26 -6.67 -6.18
N GLN A 40 -18.29 -6.92 -5.31
CA GLN A 40 -17.52 -5.83 -4.71
C GLN A 40 -16.63 -5.18 -5.76
N GLN A 41 -16.64 -3.85 -5.76
CA GLN A 41 -15.85 -3.02 -6.65
C GLN A 41 -14.56 -2.66 -5.93
N SER A 42 -13.52 -3.45 -6.18
CA SER A 42 -12.20 -3.24 -5.61
C SER A 42 -11.28 -2.46 -6.55
N GLN A 43 -10.52 -1.52 -6.00
CA GLN A 43 -9.37 -0.90 -6.64
C GLN A 43 -8.13 -1.03 -5.76
N GLN A 44 -7.03 -1.50 -6.32
CA GLN A 44 -5.76 -1.66 -5.62
C GLN A 44 -4.77 -0.58 -6.05
N PHE A 45 -4.14 0.07 -5.08
CA PHE A 45 -3.05 1.01 -5.26
C PHE A 45 -1.79 0.47 -4.59
N PHE A 46 -0.64 0.74 -5.19
CA PHE A 46 0.66 0.41 -4.58
C PHE A 46 1.25 1.64 -3.90
N ALA A 47 1.97 1.41 -2.80
CA ALA A 47 2.62 2.46 -2.03
C ALA A 47 3.91 1.94 -1.39
N HIS A 48 4.83 2.86 -1.09
CA HIS A 48 5.87 2.59 -0.10
C HIS A 48 5.21 2.41 1.28
N PHE A 49 5.73 1.49 2.09
CA PHE A 49 5.21 1.27 3.44
C PHE A 49 5.23 2.57 4.25
N GLU A 50 6.35 3.29 4.23
CA GLU A 50 6.49 4.54 4.99
C GLU A 50 5.54 5.64 4.51
N CYS A 51 5.26 5.71 3.21
CA CYS A 51 4.32 6.69 2.68
C CYS A 51 2.89 6.39 3.12
N LEU A 52 2.50 5.11 3.13
CA LEU A 52 1.20 4.69 3.65
C LEU A 52 1.09 4.96 5.15
N ALA A 53 2.10 4.58 5.94
CA ALA A 53 2.11 4.75 7.40
C ALA A 53 1.92 6.22 7.82
N LYS A 54 2.55 7.17 7.11
CA LYS A 54 2.38 8.62 7.35
C LYS A 54 0.95 9.11 7.13
N SER A 55 0.14 8.39 6.37
CA SER A 55 -1.25 8.73 6.08
C SER A 55 -2.23 8.17 7.12
N PHE A 56 -1.77 7.26 7.97
CA PHE A 56 -2.61 6.65 9.00
C PHE A 56 -2.75 7.53 10.22
N ARG A 57 -3.85 7.32 10.94
CA ARG A 57 -4.02 7.93 12.25
C ARG A 57 -2.95 7.38 13.21
N PRO A 58 -2.48 8.18 14.17
CA PRO A 58 -1.43 7.76 15.10
C PRO A 58 -1.73 6.43 15.83
N GLU A 59 -2.99 6.17 16.13
CA GLU A 59 -3.43 4.94 16.82
C GLU A 59 -3.25 3.69 15.95
N VAL A 60 -3.44 3.83 14.64
CA VAL A 60 -3.27 2.73 13.67
C VAL A 60 -1.79 2.55 13.33
N SER A 61 -1.02 3.63 13.27
CA SER A 61 0.41 3.57 12.97
C SER A 61 1.20 2.74 14.00
N ARG A 62 0.85 2.82 15.29
CA ARG A 62 1.55 2.06 16.35
C ARG A 62 1.38 0.55 16.20
N GLU A 63 0.21 0.11 15.75
CA GLU A 63 -0.06 -1.32 15.52
C GLU A 63 0.80 -1.86 14.37
N LEU A 64 1.03 -1.05 13.34
CA LEU A 64 1.87 -1.41 12.21
C LEU A 64 3.36 -1.46 12.55
N ASP A 65 3.83 -0.62 13.46
CA ASP A 65 5.21 -0.68 13.94
C ASP A 65 5.46 -2.00 14.68
N HIS A 66 4.52 -2.46 15.52
CA HIS A 66 4.62 -3.78 16.19
C HIS A 66 4.64 -4.95 15.19
N LEU A 67 3.76 -4.94 14.18
CA LEU A 67 3.75 -5.98 13.13
C LEU A 67 5.05 -6.03 12.32
N ARG A 68 5.74 -4.89 12.17
CA ARG A 68 7.06 -4.84 11.53
C ARG A 68 8.15 -5.47 12.39
N GLU A 69 8.08 -5.32 13.71
CA GLU A 69 9.06 -5.90 14.63
C GLU A 69 8.93 -7.44 14.65
N GLU A 70 7.69 -7.96 14.69
CA GLU A 70 7.41 -9.41 14.69
C GLU A 70 7.85 -10.16 13.43
N GLN A 71 8.00 -9.47 12.29
CA GLN A 71 8.44 -10.09 11.03
C GLN A 71 9.95 -10.01 10.78
N ASN A 72 10.70 -9.34 11.66
CA ASN A 72 12.16 -9.25 11.59
C ASN A 72 12.90 -10.12 12.62
N ASP A 73 12.16 -10.87 13.45
CA ASP A 73 12.63 -11.97 14.31
C ASP A 73 12.42 -13.35 13.64
#